data_AF-A0A517NEG0-F1
#
_entry.id   AF-A0A517NEG0-F1
#
_cell.length_a   1.000
_cell.length_b   1.000
_cell.length_c   1.000
_cell.angle_alpha   90.00
_cell.angle_beta   90.00
_cell.angle_gamma   90.00
#
_symmetry.space_group_name_H-M   'P 1'
#
loop_
_entity.id
_entity.type
_entity.pdbx_description
1 polymer ?
#
loop_
_entity_poly.entity_id
_entity_poly.type
_entity_poly.pdbx_seq_one_letter_code
_entity_poly.pdbx_strand_id
1 'polypeptide(L)'
;MATYTLAQTPKLSELLQQLPSKANSIGYVHVPTLIQLSGDSTIVGAMSDNVDEVWFASDLNIGNLKPKWEAGYTISRNQATANTIAKAVDGYVDTVAARDVVFAPSQTYLVPMENNRVGFLRPADRSLLASFLKKGAHQAVPEYLAQQSKQPEQYLSFMLAVDLQDVFSPVALAKRVGELRSLNSLSTADSADVSRILASAQGVSLILGRKSLSDCILSFEFGQSPAKLEPVAKELFHELSEQNGTSIPELLACTVKMEGNTLKLQGGLKAETLGLLLGIFSAGDHVSDITHSKGDDQVALTKDKVSSSKTKDYFDHVNLYIDSIRRYSAQTTGARAQWNNINARKIDAMSVLGVDPDMIQYGSTVAAMMRNDALAIQQINIKAGQTKASQSLNQGFQYDSYGNVGYYNSYNNVNQHRATDAQARGNAYSNYREMLSAIDQLTADLRKTMTQKYNMDF
;
A
#
# COMPACT_ATOMS: atom_id res chain seq x y z
N MET A 1 13.33 29.78 -35.23
CA MET A 1 13.85 28.58 -34.55
C MET A 1 12.65 27.83 -34.00
N ALA A 2 12.30 26.69 -34.59
CA ALA A 2 11.16 25.90 -34.16
C ALA A 2 11.55 25.10 -32.90
N THR A 3 10.83 25.35 -31.82
CA THR A 3 10.83 24.55 -30.60
C THR A 3 10.26 23.17 -30.93
N TYR A 4 11.12 22.15 -30.94
CA TYR A 4 10.68 20.76 -30.91
C TYR A 4 10.21 20.44 -29.49
N THR A 5 8.92 20.65 -29.22
CA THR A 5 8.23 19.93 -28.14
C THR A 5 8.08 18.49 -28.61
N LEU A 6 9.04 17.62 -28.28
CA LEU A 6 8.83 16.19 -28.33
C LEU A 6 7.73 15.89 -27.31
N ALA A 7 6.51 15.65 -27.81
CA ALA A 7 5.44 15.06 -27.02
C ALA A 7 6.00 13.73 -26.46
N GLN A 8 6.32 13.70 -25.17
CA GLN A 8 6.69 12.46 -24.51
C GLN A 8 5.47 11.54 -24.61
N THR A 9 5.58 10.43 -25.32
CA THR A 9 4.58 9.36 -25.28
C THR A 9 4.33 9.02 -23.80
N PRO A 10 3.08 9.04 -23.31
CA PRO A 10 2.78 8.71 -21.92
C PRO A 10 3.32 7.30 -21.61
N LYS A 11 4.27 7.25 -20.68
CA LYS A 11 5.00 6.03 -20.30
C LYS A 11 4.04 5.02 -19.69
N LEU A 12 3.05 5.48 -18.91
CA LEU A 12 2.01 4.61 -18.37
C LEU A 12 1.15 3.92 -19.45
N SER A 13 0.81 4.62 -20.54
CA SER A 13 0.06 4.03 -21.66
C SER A 13 0.88 2.97 -22.40
N GLU A 14 2.19 3.19 -22.55
CA GLU A 14 3.12 2.19 -23.11
C GLU A 14 3.18 0.95 -22.21
N LEU A 15 3.29 1.14 -20.89
CA LEU A 15 3.32 0.05 -19.92
C LEU A 15 2.07 -0.83 -20.01
N LEU A 16 0.89 -0.21 -20.06
CA LEU A 16 -0.40 -0.92 -20.14
C LEU A 16 -0.50 -1.86 -21.35
N GLN A 17 0.14 -1.51 -22.47
CA GLN A 17 0.14 -2.33 -23.69
C GLN A 17 1.11 -3.52 -23.62
N GLN A 18 2.03 -3.53 -22.66
CA GLN A 18 3.08 -4.53 -22.50
C GLN A 18 2.81 -5.47 -21.31
N LEU A 19 1.67 -5.33 -20.63
CA LEU A 19 1.39 -6.08 -19.42
C LEU A 19 1.30 -7.58 -19.66
N PRO A 20 1.80 -8.39 -18.71
CA PRO A 20 1.84 -9.83 -18.87
C PRO A 20 0.47 -10.49 -18.73
N SER A 21 -0.49 -9.81 -18.08
CA SER A 21 -1.88 -10.22 -17.92
C SER A 21 -2.76 -9.01 -17.59
N LYS A 22 -4.08 -9.19 -17.42
CA LYS A 22 -5.02 -8.11 -17.09
C LYS A 22 -4.63 -7.45 -15.75
N ALA A 23 -4.31 -6.16 -15.78
CA ALA A 23 -4.20 -5.34 -14.59
C ALA A 23 -5.56 -4.75 -14.22
N ASN A 24 -5.75 -4.51 -12.93
CA ASN A 24 -6.84 -3.68 -12.39
C ASN A 24 -6.32 -2.44 -11.65
N SER A 25 -5.00 -2.20 -11.62
CA SER A 25 -4.46 -0.95 -11.11
C SER A 25 -3.18 -0.54 -11.81
N ILE A 26 -2.92 0.77 -11.81
CA ILE A 26 -1.73 1.42 -12.34
C ILE A 26 -1.27 2.53 -11.40
N GLY A 27 0.02 2.87 -11.45
CA GLY A 27 0.51 4.02 -10.72
C GLY A 27 1.83 4.56 -11.23
N TYR A 28 2.12 5.76 -10.74
CA TYR A 28 3.32 6.54 -11.05
C TYR A 28 3.84 7.19 -9.76
N VAL A 29 5.16 7.23 -9.63
CA VAL A 29 5.85 7.82 -8.49
C VAL A 29 7.02 8.65 -9.01
N HIS A 30 7.09 9.92 -8.59
CA HIS A 30 8.26 10.77 -8.75
C HIS A 30 8.99 10.88 -7.41
N VAL A 31 10.02 10.05 -7.24
CA VAL A 31 10.69 9.82 -5.96
C VAL A 31 11.29 11.09 -5.36
N PRO A 32 12.05 11.94 -6.10
CA PRO A 32 12.67 13.13 -5.53
C PRO A 32 11.65 14.12 -4.95
N THR A 33 10.52 14.31 -5.63
CA THR A 33 9.48 15.23 -5.14
C THR A 33 8.75 14.64 -3.95
N LEU A 34 8.51 13.33 -3.90
CA LEU A 34 7.87 12.73 -2.73
C LEU A 34 8.75 12.81 -1.49
N ILE A 35 10.06 12.57 -1.60
CA ILE A 35 10.99 12.76 -0.48
C ILE A 35 10.97 14.21 0.00
N GLN A 36 10.98 15.17 -0.93
CA GLN A 36 10.90 16.59 -0.60
C GLN A 36 9.58 16.95 0.11
N LEU A 37 8.46 16.41 -0.36
CA LEU A 37 7.13 16.71 0.17
C LEU A 37 6.85 16.01 1.51
N SER A 38 7.35 14.78 1.70
CA SER A 38 7.14 14.03 2.94
C SER A 38 8.05 14.52 4.06
N GLY A 39 9.24 15.06 3.73
CA GLY A 39 10.28 15.38 4.72
C GLY A 39 10.86 14.14 5.41
N ASP A 40 10.47 12.94 4.99
CA ASP A 40 10.87 11.67 5.56
C ASP A 40 11.06 10.63 4.44
N SER A 41 12.30 10.20 4.24
CA SER A 41 12.67 9.20 3.23
C SER A 41 12.08 7.82 3.53
N THR A 42 11.78 7.50 4.80
CA THR A 42 11.25 6.19 5.19
C THR A 42 9.82 5.94 4.69
N ILE A 43 9.09 7.01 4.37
CA ILE A 43 7.74 6.97 3.80
C ILE A 43 7.75 6.51 2.35
N VAL A 44 8.82 6.84 1.62
CA VAL A 44 9.04 6.43 0.23
C VAL A 44 9.70 5.03 0.17
N GLY A 45 9.92 4.40 1.34
CA GLY A 45 10.58 3.12 1.48
C GLY A 45 12.09 3.21 1.24
N ALA A 46 12.71 2.08 0.96
CA ALA A 46 14.14 2.04 0.63
C ALA A 46 14.44 2.65 -0.74
N MET A 47 13.44 3.19 -1.48
CA MET A 47 13.60 3.82 -2.79
C MET A 47 14.82 4.74 -2.79
N SER A 48 15.87 4.29 -3.46
CA SER A 48 17.20 4.87 -3.35
C SER A 48 17.30 6.20 -4.09
N ASP A 49 18.34 6.96 -3.71
CA ASP A 49 18.72 8.21 -4.36
C ASP A 49 18.95 8.09 -5.89
N ASN A 50 19.00 6.89 -6.47
CA ASN A 50 19.23 6.68 -7.91
C ASN A 50 17.98 6.28 -8.71
N VAL A 51 16.80 6.33 -8.08
CA VAL A 51 15.51 6.17 -8.76
C VAL A 51 14.86 7.53 -8.85
N ASP A 52 14.61 8.02 -10.06
CA ASP A 52 13.92 9.30 -10.24
C ASP A 52 12.40 9.08 -10.38
N GLU A 53 12.02 8.05 -11.14
CA GLU A 53 10.64 7.78 -11.51
C GLU A 53 10.33 6.29 -11.54
N VAL A 54 9.10 5.94 -11.17
CA VAL A 54 8.58 4.57 -11.18
C VAL A 54 7.21 4.55 -11.84
N TRP A 55 7.00 3.65 -12.79
CA TRP A 55 5.70 3.32 -13.37
C TRP A 55 5.40 1.87 -13.09
N PHE A 56 4.18 1.58 -12.66
CA PHE A 56 3.79 0.22 -12.31
C PHE A 56 2.33 -0.07 -12.64
N ALA A 57 2.03 -1.36 -12.76
CA ALA A 57 0.70 -1.92 -12.87
C ALA A 57 0.62 -3.23 -12.11
N SER A 58 -0.59 -3.62 -11.70
CA SER A 58 -0.81 -4.86 -10.97
C SER A 58 -2.22 -5.42 -11.13
N ASP A 59 -2.38 -6.70 -10.79
CA ASP A 59 -3.64 -7.30 -10.37
C ASP A 59 -3.73 -7.22 -8.84
N LEU A 60 -4.30 -6.13 -8.34
CA LEU A 60 -4.53 -5.82 -6.94
C LEU A 60 -5.76 -6.55 -6.41
N ASN A 61 -5.60 -7.34 -5.35
CA ASN A 61 -6.75 -7.82 -4.60
C ASN A 61 -7.31 -6.69 -3.74
N ILE A 62 -8.49 -6.18 -4.12
CA ILE A 62 -9.15 -5.04 -3.46
C ILE A 62 -9.50 -5.32 -2.00
N GLY A 63 -9.75 -6.58 -1.63
CA GLY A 63 -10.15 -6.96 -0.27
C GLY A 63 -9.02 -6.91 0.76
N ASN A 64 -7.76 -7.02 0.34
CA ASN A 64 -6.60 -7.00 1.25
C ASN A 64 -5.45 -6.09 0.77
N LEU A 65 -5.64 -5.39 -0.34
CA LEU A 65 -4.68 -4.49 -0.97
C LEU A 65 -3.30 -5.14 -1.13
N LYS A 66 -3.32 -6.38 -1.64
CA LYS A 66 -2.11 -7.12 -2.01
C LYS A 66 -2.10 -7.38 -3.51
N PRO A 67 -1.06 -6.96 -4.24
CA PRO A 67 -0.84 -7.37 -5.62
C PRO A 67 -0.68 -8.89 -5.71
N LYS A 68 -1.41 -9.54 -6.64
CA LYS A 68 -1.14 -10.92 -7.05
C LYS A 68 0.12 -10.98 -7.91
N TRP A 69 0.25 -10.00 -8.79
CA TRP A 69 1.48 -9.68 -9.50
C TRP A 69 1.60 -8.16 -9.63
N GLU A 70 2.83 -7.69 -9.83
CA GLU A 70 3.17 -6.30 -10.04
C GLU A 70 4.28 -6.24 -11.11
N ALA A 71 4.13 -5.35 -12.08
CA ALA A 71 5.09 -5.17 -13.15
C ALA A 71 5.24 -3.68 -13.48
N GLY A 72 6.42 -3.29 -13.94
CA GLY A 72 6.68 -1.90 -14.23
C GLY A 72 8.10 -1.66 -14.70
N TYR A 73 8.48 -0.38 -14.67
CA TYR A 73 9.86 0.00 -14.86
C TYR A 73 10.19 1.24 -14.04
N THR A 74 11.49 1.40 -13.77
CA THR A 74 12.05 2.58 -13.15
C THR A 74 13.06 3.22 -14.08
N ILE A 75 13.31 4.52 -13.90
CA ILE A 75 14.46 5.17 -14.53
C ILE A 75 15.59 5.21 -13.51
N SER A 76 16.70 4.57 -13.88
CA SER A 76 17.95 4.67 -13.15
C SER A 76 18.80 5.82 -13.69
N ARG A 77 19.54 6.49 -12.82
CA ARG A 77 20.50 7.54 -13.24
C ARG A 77 21.65 6.99 -14.08
N ASN A 78 21.98 5.72 -13.93
CA ASN A 78 23.08 5.06 -14.63
C ASN A 78 22.56 3.91 -15.50
N GLN A 79 23.22 3.68 -16.64
CA GLN A 79 22.88 2.54 -17.49
C GLN A 79 23.23 1.23 -16.77
N ALA A 80 22.21 0.45 -16.44
CA ALA A 80 22.37 -0.82 -15.75
C ALA A 80 22.37 -1.98 -16.77
N THR A 81 23.40 -2.82 -16.74
CA THR A 81 23.46 -4.08 -17.48
C THR A 81 22.95 -5.24 -16.62
N ALA A 82 22.58 -6.38 -17.21
CA ALA A 82 22.15 -7.55 -16.45
C ALA A 82 23.20 -7.98 -15.41
N ASN A 83 24.48 -7.96 -15.78
CA ASN A 83 25.57 -8.32 -14.88
C ASN A 83 25.75 -7.33 -13.72
N THR A 84 25.62 -6.03 -13.97
CA THR A 84 25.73 -5.02 -12.90
C THR A 84 24.53 -5.09 -11.96
N ILE A 85 23.32 -5.32 -12.49
CA ILE A 85 22.12 -5.51 -11.67
C ILE A 85 22.24 -6.78 -10.83
N ALA A 86 22.61 -7.92 -11.44
CA ALA A 86 22.76 -9.20 -10.75
C ALA A 86 23.75 -9.11 -9.58
N LYS A 87 24.88 -8.42 -9.77
CA LYS A 87 25.84 -8.18 -8.68
C LYS A 87 25.25 -7.31 -7.57
N ALA A 88 24.47 -6.30 -7.93
CA ALA A 88 23.94 -5.36 -6.95
C ALA A 88 22.80 -5.95 -6.10
N VAL A 89 21.96 -6.78 -6.69
CA VAL A 89 20.81 -7.40 -6.00
C VAL A 89 21.12 -8.80 -5.48
N ASP A 90 22.38 -9.23 -5.53
CA ASP A 90 22.79 -10.59 -5.17
C ASP A 90 22.01 -11.68 -5.93
N GLY A 91 21.68 -11.36 -7.17
CA GLY A 91 20.94 -12.20 -8.09
C GLY A 91 21.84 -12.97 -9.05
N TYR A 92 21.21 -13.61 -10.02
CA TYR A 92 21.91 -14.22 -11.15
C TYR A 92 21.28 -13.78 -12.46
N VAL A 93 22.09 -13.75 -13.51
CA VAL A 93 21.62 -13.52 -14.87
C VAL A 93 20.99 -14.80 -15.40
N ASP A 94 19.80 -14.66 -15.96
CA ASP A 94 19.00 -15.69 -16.61
C ASP A 94 18.62 -15.18 -18.00
N THR A 95 18.17 -16.07 -18.88
CA THR A 95 17.72 -15.69 -20.23
C THR A 95 16.26 -16.07 -20.41
N VAL A 96 15.39 -15.09 -20.60
CA VAL A 96 13.95 -15.28 -20.82
C VAL A 96 13.54 -14.56 -22.10
N ALA A 97 12.82 -15.24 -23.00
CA ALA A 97 12.42 -14.70 -24.30
C ALA A 97 13.59 -14.07 -25.10
N ALA A 98 14.76 -14.74 -25.07
CA ALA A 98 16.01 -14.28 -25.70
C ALA A 98 16.53 -12.92 -25.20
N ARG A 99 16.18 -12.54 -23.98
CA ARG A 99 16.71 -11.36 -23.28
C ARG A 99 17.37 -11.77 -21.98
N ASP A 100 18.48 -11.11 -21.68
CA ASP A 100 19.12 -11.22 -20.37
C ASP A 100 18.24 -10.52 -19.34
N VAL A 101 17.91 -11.26 -18.29
CA VAL A 101 17.14 -10.82 -17.14
C VAL A 101 17.90 -11.18 -15.89
N VAL A 102 17.56 -10.56 -14.77
CA VAL A 102 18.16 -10.85 -13.47
C VAL A 102 17.08 -11.39 -12.57
N PHE A 103 17.29 -12.58 -12.02
CA PHE A 103 16.50 -13.06 -10.89
C PHE A 103 17.11 -12.51 -9.60
N ALA A 104 16.32 -11.79 -8.81
CA ALA A 104 16.70 -11.33 -7.48
C ALA A 104 16.15 -12.28 -6.39
N PRO A 105 16.92 -12.57 -5.31
CA PRO A 105 16.46 -13.40 -4.19
C PRO A 105 15.16 -12.93 -3.56
N SER A 106 14.85 -11.64 -3.69
CA SER A 106 13.59 -11.03 -3.26
C SER A 106 12.34 -11.57 -3.96
N GLN A 107 12.43 -12.53 -4.90
CA GLN A 107 11.33 -13.03 -5.75
C GLN A 107 10.88 -12.01 -6.79
N THR A 108 11.84 -11.30 -7.39
CA THR A 108 11.61 -10.29 -8.42
C THR A 108 12.51 -10.58 -9.62
N TYR A 109 11.96 -10.47 -10.83
CA TYR A 109 12.76 -10.36 -12.04
C TYR A 109 13.05 -8.90 -12.34
N LEU A 110 14.29 -8.58 -12.67
CA LEU A 110 14.74 -7.27 -13.13
C LEU A 110 15.23 -7.38 -14.57
N VAL A 111 14.85 -6.42 -15.41
CA VAL A 111 15.08 -6.44 -16.85
C VAL A 111 15.78 -5.16 -17.26
N PRO A 112 17.07 -5.19 -17.61
CA PRO A 112 17.72 -4.08 -18.30
C PRO A 112 16.95 -3.71 -19.56
N MET A 113 16.60 -2.43 -19.70
CA MET A 113 15.91 -1.89 -20.86
C MET A 113 16.68 -0.69 -21.42
N GLU A 114 16.29 -0.25 -22.62
CA GLU A 114 16.85 0.95 -23.24
C GLU A 114 16.51 2.22 -22.41
N ASN A 115 17.23 3.32 -22.65
CA ASN A 115 17.01 4.61 -22.00
C ASN A 115 17.12 4.58 -20.45
N ASN A 116 18.10 3.82 -19.94
CA ASN A 116 18.36 3.62 -18.50
C ASN A 116 17.14 3.12 -17.72
N ARG A 117 16.23 2.39 -18.39
CA ARG A 117 15.09 1.77 -17.73
C ARG A 117 15.50 0.43 -17.14
N VAL A 118 15.00 0.14 -15.94
CA VAL A 118 15.03 -1.19 -15.36
C VAL A 118 13.59 -1.64 -15.17
N GLY A 119 13.17 -2.59 -16.00
CA GLY A 119 11.89 -3.26 -15.83
C GLY A 119 11.92 -4.17 -14.60
N PHE A 120 10.78 -4.35 -13.95
CA PHE A 120 10.64 -5.30 -12.85
C PHE A 120 9.34 -6.09 -12.97
N LEU A 121 9.35 -7.31 -12.42
CA LEU A 121 8.18 -8.19 -12.33
C LEU A 121 8.21 -8.99 -11.02
N ARG A 122 7.08 -9.01 -10.32
CA ARG A 122 6.86 -9.77 -9.09
C ARG A 122 5.51 -10.50 -9.14
N PRO A 123 5.37 -11.72 -8.58
CA PRO A 123 6.48 -12.58 -8.14
C PRO A 123 7.36 -12.99 -9.32
N ALA A 124 8.51 -13.60 -9.04
CA ALA A 124 9.43 -14.12 -10.04
C ALA A 124 8.83 -15.33 -10.80
N ASP A 125 7.84 -15.06 -11.64
CA ASP A 125 7.19 -16.01 -12.51
C ASP A 125 7.76 -15.87 -13.93
N ARG A 126 8.49 -16.90 -14.36
CA ARG A 126 9.16 -16.94 -15.66
C ARG A 126 8.17 -16.88 -16.83
N SER A 127 6.98 -17.45 -16.68
CA SER A 127 5.95 -17.46 -17.73
C SER A 127 5.31 -16.08 -17.89
N LEU A 128 5.03 -15.43 -16.75
CA LEU A 128 4.55 -14.06 -16.71
C LEU A 128 5.60 -13.09 -17.28
N LEU A 129 6.88 -13.30 -16.96
CA LEU A 129 7.99 -12.52 -17.55
C LEU A 129 8.10 -12.71 -19.05
N ALA A 130 8.01 -13.96 -19.53
CA ALA A 130 8.05 -14.22 -20.96
C ALA A 130 6.90 -13.50 -21.70
N SER A 131 5.72 -13.36 -21.09
CA SER A 131 4.62 -12.54 -21.63
C SER A 131 4.93 -11.05 -21.58
N PHE A 132 5.47 -10.53 -20.48
CA PHE A 132 5.86 -9.12 -20.33
C PHE A 132 6.90 -8.68 -21.38
N LEU A 133 7.83 -9.57 -21.74
CA LEU A 133 8.91 -9.29 -22.70
C LEU A 133 8.49 -9.42 -24.16
N LYS A 134 7.36 -10.09 -24.45
CA LYS A 134 6.88 -10.29 -25.82
C LYS A 134 6.14 -9.04 -26.31
N LYS A 135 6.68 -8.40 -27.35
CA LYS A 135 5.99 -7.31 -28.06
C LYS A 135 4.68 -7.81 -28.67
N GLY A 136 3.58 -7.08 -28.45
CA GLY A 136 2.28 -7.36 -29.09
C GLY A 136 1.35 -8.29 -28.32
N ALA A 137 1.66 -8.63 -27.06
CA ALA A 137 0.69 -9.23 -26.15
C ALA A 137 -0.36 -8.17 -25.73
N HIS A 138 -1.22 -7.76 -26.67
CA HIS A 138 -2.27 -6.80 -26.39
C HIS A 138 -3.32 -7.44 -25.49
N GLN A 139 -3.18 -7.21 -24.19
CA GLN A 139 -4.26 -7.47 -23.25
C GLN A 139 -5.33 -6.39 -23.40
N ALA A 140 -6.59 -6.78 -23.22
CA ALA A 140 -7.67 -5.82 -23.11
C ALA A 140 -7.44 -4.98 -21.85
N VAL A 141 -7.05 -3.72 -22.05
CA VAL A 141 -6.87 -2.74 -20.99
C VAL A 141 -8.25 -2.20 -20.61
N PRO A 142 -8.64 -2.22 -19.31
CA PRO A 142 -9.88 -1.58 -18.87
C PRO A 142 -9.94 -0.11 -19.32
N GLU A 143 -11.09 0.32 -19.82
CA GLU A 143 -11.25 1.67 -20.38
C GLU A 143 -10.86 2.75 -19.34
N TYR A 144 -11.28 2.56 -18.09
CA TYR A 144 -10.94 3.45 -16.99
C TYR A 144 -9.41 3.61 -16.83
N LEU A 145 -8.65 2.51 -16.76
CA LEU A 145 -7.19 2.56 -16.67
C LEU A 145 -6.54 3.18 -17.91
N ALA A 146 -7.10 2.92 -19.10
CA ALA A 146 -6.60 3.54 -20.33
C ALA A 146 -6.78 5.06 -20.30
N GLN A 147 -7.89 5.57 -19.77
CA GLN A 147 -8.11 7.01 -19.57
C GLN A 147 -7.14 7.59 -18.54
N GLN A 148 -7.01 6.93 -17.39
CA GLN A 148 -6.08 7.35 -16.33
C GLN A 148 -4.61 7.33 -16.78
N SER A 149 -4.23 6.47 -17.73
CA SER A 149 -2.86 6.45 -18.25
C SER A 149 -2.44 7.67 -19.07
N LYS A 150 -3.39 8.54 -19.43
CA LYS A 150 -3.15 9.76 -20.19
C LYS A 150 -2.86 10.98 -19.30
N GLN A 151 -2.80 10.80 -17.99
CA GLN A 151 -2.51 11.90 -17.06
C GLN A 151 -1.10 12.47 -17.33
N PRO A 152 -0.93 13.81 -17.30
CA PRO A 152 0.35 14.44 -17.59
C PRO A 152 1.35 14.26 -16.43
N GLU A 153 2.18 13.23 -16.54
CA GLU A 153 3.15 12.77 -15.53
C GLU A 153 4.08 13.88 -15.00
N GLN A 154 4.43 14.86 -15.83
CA GLN A 154 5.28 16.01 -15.47
C GLN A 154 4.73 16.87 -14.31
N TYR A 155 3.43 16.79 -14.01
CA TYR A 155 2.80 17.54 -12.92
C TYR A 155 2.52 16.69 -11.67
N LEU A 156 2.79 15.39 -11.75
CA LEU A 156 2.46 14.43 -10.71
C LEU A 156 3.68 14.16 -9.84
N SER A 157 3.46 14.08 -8.52
CA SER A 157 4.39 13.43 -7.59
C SER A 157 4.03 11.96 -7.39
N PHE A 158 2.74 11.69 -7.36
CA PHE A 158 2.19 10.36 -7.17
C PHE A 158 0.85 10.25 -7.89
N MET A 159 0.61 9.09 -8.47
CA MET A 159 -0.68 8.70 -9.02
C MET A 159 -0.92 7.23 -8.73
N LEU A 160 -2.14 6.92 -8.32
CA LEU A 160 -2.66 5.56 -8.24
C LEU A 160 -4.06 5.55 -8.84
N ALA A 161 -4.33 4.62 -9.75
CA ALA A 161 -5.67 4.38 -10.25
C ALA A 161 -6.00 2.88 -10.16
N VAL A 162 -7.24 2.58 -9.76
CA VAL A 162 -7.76 1.23 -9.58
C VAL A 162 -9.10 1.11 -10.28
N ASP A 163 -9.21 0.12 -11.15
CA ASP A 163 -10.43 -0.29 -11.83
C ASP A 163 -11.33 -1.03 -10.84
N LEU A 164 -12.57 -0.55 -10.71
CA LEU A 164 -13.58 -1.08 -9.79
C LEU A 164 -14.79 -1.65 -10.53
N GLN A 165 -14.75 -1.67 -11.86
CA GLN A 165 -15.82 -2.22 -12.68
C GLN A 165 -16.11 -3.68 -12.28
N ASP A 166 -17.37 -3.98 -12.02
CA ASP A 166 -17.88 -5.28 -11.59
C ASP A 166 -17.27 -5.86 -10.30
N VAL A 167 -16.52 -5.05 -9.52
CA VAL A 167 -15.96 -5.47 -8.23
C VAL A 167 -17.05 -5.61 -7.17
N PHE A 168 -18.06 -4.75 -7.21
CA PHE A 168 -19.08 -4.69 -6.17
C PHE A 168 -20.42 -5.26 -6.63
N SER A 169 -20.93 -6.25 -5.90
CA SER A 169 -22.29 -6.75 -6.10
C SER A 169 -23.31 -5.75 -5.52
N PRO A 170 -24.31 -5.27 -6.30
CA PRO A 170 -25.39 -4.44 -5.80
C PRO A 170 -26.14 -5.08 -4.63
N VAL A 171 -26.32 -6.41 -4.67
CA VAL A 171 -27.06 -7.15 -3.64
C VAL A 171 -26.29 -7.21 -2.32
N ALA A 172 -24.98 -7.46 -2.37
CA ALA A 172 -24.14 -7.45 -1.18
C ALA A 172 -23.98 -6.04 -0.60
N LEU A 173 -23.82 -5.04 -1.47
CA LEU A 173 -23.73 -3.64 -1.05
C LEU A 173 -25.00 -3.15 -0.38
N ALA A 174 -26.19 -3.50 -0.89
CA ALA A 174 -27.46 -3.08 -0.28
C ALA A 174 -27.59 -3.51 1.19
N LYS A 175 -27.10 -4.72 1.54
CA LYS A 175 -27.06 -5.18 2.94
C LYS A 175 -26.07 -4.37 3.78
N ARG A 176 -24.91 -4.06 3.21
CA ARG A 176 -23.81 -3.39 3.91
C ARG A 176 -24.03 -1.89 4.07
N VAL A 177 -24.73 -1.27 3.13
CA VAL A 177 -25.12 0.14 3.18
C VAL A 177 -26.01 0.45 4.39
N GLY A 178 -26.85 -0.50 4.81
CA GLY A 178 -27.65 -0.38 6.04
C GLY A 178 -26.81 -0.37 7.34
N GLU A 179 -25.54 -0.74 7.28
CA GLU A 179 -24.62 -0.76 8.43
C GLU A 179 -23.74 0.51 8.49
N LEU A 180 -23.77 1.34 7.45
CA LEU A 180 -22.93 2.54 7.33
C LEU A 180 -23.54 3.72 8.10
N ARG A 181 -22.81 4.19 9.11
CA ARG A 181 -23.25 5.28 9.98
C ARG A 181 -23.40 6.59 9.21
N SER A 182 -22.53 6.81 8.24
CA SER A 182 -22.57 7.94 7.30
C SER A 182 -23.88 8.07 6.53
N LEU A 183 -24.65 6.97 6.41
CA LEU A 183 -25.90 6.92 5.67
C LEU A 183 -27.15 6.92 6.56
N ASN A 184 -27.00 6.94 7.89
CA ASN A 184 -28.12 6.92 8.84
C ASN A 184 -29.04 8.15 8.75
N SER A 185 -28.54 9.25 8.18
CA SER A 185 -29.32 10.48 7.94
C SER A 185 -30.15 10.43 6.65
N LEU A 186 -29.97 9.40 5.81
CA LEU A 186 -30.68 9.26 4.55
C LEU A 186 -31.97 8.47 4.70
N SER A 187 -32.94 8.74 3.83
CA SER A 187 -34.16 7.92 3.75
C SER A 187 -33.85 6.51 3.22
N THR A 188 -34.73 5.54 3.48
CA THR A 188 -34.58 4.16 2.95
C THR A 188 -34.52 4.12 1.42
N ALA A 189 -35.28 5.00 0.75
CA ALA A 189 -35.25 5.12 -0.71
C ALA A 189 -33.90 5.67 -1.20
N ASP A 190 -33.34 6.66 -0.50
CA ASP A 190 -32.02 7.20 -0.82
C ASP A 190 -30.90 6.18 -0.54
N SER A 191 -31.04 5.35 0.49
CA SER A 191 -30.11 4.26 0.81
C SER A 191 -30.03 3.20 -0.31
N ALA A 192 -31.17 2.84 -0.92
CA ALA A 192 -31.19 1.94 -2.06
C ALA A 192 -30.53 2.56 -3.31
N ASP A 193 -30.73 3.86 -3.53
CA ASP A 193 -30.09 4.59 -4.63
C ASP A 193 -28.58 4.71 -4.43
N VAL A 194 -28.14 5.04 -3.21
CA VAL A 194 -26.72 5.05 -2.83
C VAL A 194 -26.08 3.69 -3.08
N SER A 195 -26.76 2.61 -2.73
CA SER A 195 -26.26 1.25 -2.98
C SER A 195 -26.05 0.98 -4.48
N ARG A 196 -26.99 1.43 -5.33
CA ARG A 196 -26.86 1.29 -6.79
C ARG A 196 -25.72 2.16 -7.33
N ILE A 197 -25.57 3.39 -6.85
CA ILE A 197 -24.48 4.29 -7.24
C ILE A 197 -23.14 3.65 -6.89
N LEU A 198 -22.95 3.22 -5.63
CA LEU A 198 -21.72 2.57 -5.19
C LEU A 198 -21.41 1.29 -5.98
N ALA A 199 -22.43 0.49 -6.30
CA ALA A 199 -22.26 -0.71 -7.11
C ALA A 199 -21.87 -0.41 -8.58
N SER A 200 -22.17 0.80 -9.06
CA SER A 200 -21.78 1.25 -10.40
C SER A 200 -20.38 1.88 -10.45
N ALA A 201 -19.59 1.80 -9.39
CA ALA A 201 -18.22 2.31 -9.38
C ALA A 201 -17.41 1.71 -10.54
N GLN A 202 -16.85 2.57 -11.37
CA GLN A 202 -15.97 2.20 -12.49
C GLN A 202 -14.51 2.22 -12.07
N GLY A 203 -14.14 3.17 -11.20
CA GLY A 203 -12.79 3.24 -10.69
C GLY A 203 -12.59 4.32 -9.66
N VAL A 204 -11.41 4.26 -9.02
CA VAL A 204 -10.92 5.27 -8.09
C VAL A 204 -9.52 5.71 -8.50
N SER A 205 -9.20 6.99 -8.38
CA SER A 205 -7.87 7.52 -8.63
C SER A 205 -7.45 8.49 -7.56
N LEU A 206 -6.21 8.38 -7.10
CA LEU A 206 -5.55 9.35 -6.24
C LEU A 206 -4.44 10.02 -7.03
N ILE A 207 -4.47 11.35 -7.10
CA ILE A 207 -3.47 12.18 -7.78
C ILE A 207 -2.91 13.18 -6.77
N LEU A 208 -1.58 13.23 -6.69
CA LEU A 208 -0.85 14.20 -5.88
C LEU A 208 0.05 15.06 -6.78
N GLY A 209 -0.11 16.37 -6.69
CA GLY A 209 0.69 17.34 -7.45
C GLY A 209 2.12 17.51 -6.91
N ARG A 210 2.98 18.17 -7.71
CA ARG A 210 4.40 18.43 -7.36
C ARG A 210 4.67 19.52 -6.35
N LYS A 211 3.71 20.39 -6.05
CA LYS A 211 3.97 21.60 -5.25
C LYS A 211 3.76 21.39 -3.76
N SER A 212 2.76 20.59 -3.37
CA SER A 212 2.37 20.43 -1.98
C SER A 212 1.62 19.12 -1.76
N LEU A 213 1.74 18.55 -0.55
CA LEU A 213 0.83 17.50 -0.06
C LEU A 213 -0.64 17.97 0.02
N SER A 214 -0.87 19.29 0.00
CA SER A 214 -2.20 19.91 -0.10
C SER A 214 -2.85 19.79 -1.49
N ASP A 215 -2.06 19.46 -2.52
CA ASP A 215 -2.52 19.37 -3.91
C ASP A 215 -2.92 17.92 -4.24
N CYS A 216 -3.80 17.34 -3.41
CA CYS A 216 -4.26 15.96 -3.57
C CYS A 216 -5.72 15.92 -4.04
N ILE A 217 -5.99 15.05 -5.00
CA ILE A 217 -7.33 14.82 -5.57
C ILE A 217 -7.60 13.32 -5.56
N LEU A 218 -8.59 12.91 -4.76
CA LEU A 218 -9.17 11.58 -4.82
C LEU A 218 -10.45 11.65 -5.67
N SER A 219 -10.52 10.88 -6.75
CA SER A 219 -11.66 10.86 -7.67
C SER A 219 -12.28 9.47 -7.68
N PHE A 220 -13.62 9.43 -7.65
CA PHE A 220 -14.42 8.23 -7.81
C PHE A 220 -15.29 8.39 -9.05
N GLU A 221 -15.16 7.47 -9.98
CA GLU A 221 -15.94 7.46 -11.22
C GLU A 221 -17.03 6.38 -11.15
N PHE A 222 -18.22 6.72 -11.62
CA PHE A 222 -19.41 5.87 -11.54
C PHE A 222 -20.07 5.71 -12.91
N GLY A 223 -20.80 4.61 -13.10
CA GLY A 223 -21.61 4.38 -14.29
C GLY A 223 -22.87 5.25 -14.36
N GLN A 224 -23.21 5.93 -13.27
CA GLN A 224 -24.35 6.85 -13.17
C GLN A 224 -24.00 8.06 -12.29
N SER A 225 -24.86 9.08 -12.29
CA SER A 225 -24.63 10.31 -11.53
C SER A 225 -24.48 10.05 -10.02
N PRO A 226 -23.39 10.51 -9.37
CA PRO A 226 -23.17 10.38 -7.93
C PRO A 226 -23.80 11.50 -7.11
N ALA A 227 -24.72 12.30 -7.66
CA ALA A 227 -25.30 13.47 -6.99
C ALA A 227 -25.84 13.19 -5.58
N LYS A 228 -26.42 12.01 -5.35
CA LYS A 228 -26.94 11.62 -4.04
C LYS A 228 -25.85 11.32 -3.00
N LEU A 229 -24.61 11.10 -3.41
CA LEU A 229 -23.48 10.89 -2.51
C LEU A 229 -22.91 12.21 -1.99
N GLU A 230 -23.07 13.32 -2.73
CA GLU A 230 -22.44 14.61 -2.39
C GLU A 230 -22.62 15.04 -0.92
N PRO A 231 -23.82 14.97 -0.32
CA PRO A 231 -24.03 15.44 1.06
C PRO A 231 -23.34 14.58 2.12
N VAL A 232 -22.99 13.33 1.80
CA VAL A 232 -22.45 12.33 2.73
C VAL A 232 -21.06 11.84 2.30
N ALA A 233 -20.50 12.38 1.22
CA ALA A 233 -19.34 11.80 0.55
C ALA A 233 -18.13 11.70 1.47
N LYS A 234 -17.84 12.77 2.23
CA LYS A 234 -16.66 12.83 3.10
C LYS A 234 -16.73 11.76 4.18
N GLU A 235 -17.87 11.70 4.87
CA GLU A 235 -18.15 10.77 5.96
C GLU A 235 -18.18 9.33 5.44
N LEU A 236 -18.82 9.11 4.28
CA LEU A 236 -18.94 7.81 3.64
C LEU A 236 -17.57 7.25 3.24
N PHE A 237 -16.79 8.00 2.47
CA PHE A 237 -15.48 7.49 2.01
C PHE A 237 -14.48 7.41 3.16
N HIS A 238 -14.57 8.28 4.16
CA HIS A 238 -13.83 8.12 5.41
C HIS A 238 -14.19 6.80 6.10
N GLU A 239 -15.47 6.53 6.35
CA GLU A 239 -15.95 5.30 6.99
C GLU A 239 -15.54 4.04 6.19
N LEU A 240 -15.69 4.06 4.87
CA LEU A 240 -15.27 2.96 4.00
C LEU A 240 -13.76 2.73 4.07
N SER A 241 -12.96 3.79 4.14
CA SER A 241 -11.50 3.70 4.31
C SER A 241 -11.12 3.09 5.66
N GLU A 242 -11.86 3.44 6.73
CA GLU A 242 -11.64 2.86 8.07
C GLU A 242 -11.97 1.37 8.10
N GLN A 243 -13.09 0.96 7.49
CA GLN A 243 -13.51 -0.44 7.44
C GLN A 243 -12.52 -1.33 6.67
N ASN A 244 -11.85 -0.77 5.65
CA ASN A 244 -10.86 -1.50 4.85
C ASN A 244 -9.44 -1.44 5.45
N GLY A 245 -9.28 -0.87 6.64
CA GLY A 245 -7.98 -0.78 7.30
C GLY A 245 -7.02 0.23 6.67
N THR A 246 -7.54 1.16 5.86
CA THR A 246 -6.77 2.23 5.22
C THR A 246 -7.35 3.58 5.64
N SER A 247 -7.47 3.84 6.94
CA SER A 247 -8.09 5.06 7.46
C SER A 247 -7.43 6.30 6.85
N ILE A 248 -8.22 7.09 6.11
CA ILE A 248 -7.82 8.40 5.57
C ILE A 248 -8.63 9.47 6.32
N PRO A 249 -8.17 9.94 7.48
CA PRO A 249 -8.87 10.98 8.25
C PRO A 249 -8.98 12.30 7.50
N GLU A 250 -8.08 12.56 6.55
CA GLU A 250 -8.06 13.80 5.78
C GLU A 250 -9.29 13.96 4.87
N LEU A 251 -10.02 12.88 4.55
CA LEU A 251 -11.23 12.94 3.73
C LEU A 251 -12.31 13.83 4.35
N LEU A 252 -12.36 13.92 5.68
CA LEU A 252 -13.30 14.80 6.39
C LEU A 252 -13.03 16.28 6.16
N ALA A 253 -11.77 16.65 5.87
CA ALA A 253 -11.36 18.03 5.60
C ALA A 253 -11.40 18.39 4.10
N CYS A 254 -11.62 17.42 3.21
CA CYS A 254 -11.61 17.65 1.77
C CYS A 254 -12.81 18.48 1.31
N THR A 255 -12.67 19.16 0.17
CA THR A 255 -13.78 19.78 -0.57
C THR A 255 -14.34 18.77 -1.56
N VAL A 256 -15.66 18.58 -1.57
CA VAL A 256 -16.35 17.73 -2.54
C VAL A 256 -16.65 18.55 -3.79
N LYS A 257 -16.37 17.99 -4.97
CA LYS A 257 -16.78 18.54 -6.26
C LYS A 257 -17.34 17.42 -7.13
N MET A 258 -18.33 17.74 -7.95
CA MET A 258 -18.88 16.81 -8.93
C MET A 258 -18.66 17.30 -10.35
N GLU A 259 -18.26 16.37 -11.22
CA GLU A 259 -18.06 16.60 -12.64
C GLU A 259 -18.65 15.41 -13.42
N GLY A 260 -19.87 15.57 -13.94
CA GLY A 260 -20.59 14.48 -14.61
C GLY A 260 -20.82 13.30 -13.67
N ASN A 261 -20.24 12.14 -14.02
CA ASN A 261 -20.31 10.94 -13.18
C ASN A 261 -19.09 10.76 -12.24
N THR A 262 -18.27 11.80 -12.08
CA THR A 262 -17.11 11.78 -11.20
C THR A 262 -17.36 12.60 -9.95
N LEU A 263 -17.10 12.00 -8.78
CA LEU A 263 -17.05 12.67 -7.49
C LEU A 263 -15.58 12.86 -7.09
N LYS A 264 -15.17 14.10 -6.87
CA LYS A 264 -13.80 14.48 -6.49
C LYS A 264 -13.75 14.99 -5.05
N LEU A 265 -12.81 14.49 -4.28
CA LEU A 265 -12.44 14.96 -2.94
C LEU A 265 -11.07 15.64 -3.07
N GLN A 266 -11.04 16.96 -2.90
CA GLN A 266 -9.83 17.78 -3.01
C GLN A 266 -9.38 18.24 -1.63
N GLY A 267 -8.14 17.96 -1.25
CA GLY A 267 -7.63 18.34 0.06
C GLY A 267 -6.19 17.94 0.26
N GLY A 268 -5.70 18.09 1.50
CA GLY A 268 -4.36 17.66 1.84
C GLY A 268 -4.27 16.19 2.22
N LEU A 269 -3.14 15.58 1.90
CA LEU A 269 -2.78 14.25 2.34
C LEU A 269 -1.67 14.36 3.39
N LYS A 270 -1.75 13.59 4.48
CA LYS A 270 -0.63 13.50 5.40
C LYS A 270 0.41 12.50 4.92
N ALA A 271 1.64 12.68 5.39
CA ALA A 271 2.76 11.84 5.01
C ALA A 271 2.53 10.37 5.43
N GLU A 272 1.88 10.12 6.57
CA GLU A 272 1.56 8.77 7.05
C GLU A 272 0.58 8.05 6.13
N THR A 273 -0.44 8.75 5.63
CA THR A 273 -1.40 8.19 4.66
C THR A 273 -0.72 7.91 3.34
N LEU A 274 0.17 8.80 2.88
CA LEU A 274 0.98 8.58 1.68
C LEU A 274 1.85 7.33 1.82
N GLY A 275 2.51 7.14 2.96
CA GLY A 275 3.34 5.95 3.23
C GLY A 275 2.53 4.66 3.17
N LEU A 276 1.32 4.65 3.75
CA LEU A 276 0.41 3.50 3.68
C LEU A 276 0.05 3.15 2.23
N LEU A 277 -0.23 4.16 1.40
CA LEU A 277 -0.59 3.97 0.00
C LEU A 277 0.59 3.50 -0.85
N LEU A 278 1.79 4.06 -0.64
CA LEU A 278 3.01 3.60 -1.29
C LEU A 278 3.33 2.15 -0.91
N GLY A 279 3.13 1.77 0.36
CA GLY A 279 3.36 0.42 0.87
C GLY A 279 2.39 -0.66 0.38
N ILE A 280 1.35 -0.31 -0.39
CA ILE A 280 0.51 -1.30 -1.09
C ILE A 280 1.32 -2.03 -2.16
N PHE A 281 2.27 -1.33 -2.78
CA PHE A 281 3.08 -1.78 -3.91
C PHE A 281 4.53 -1.95 -3.50
N SER A 282 5.25 -2.85 -4.17
CA SER A 282 6.66 -3.11 -3.89
C SER A 282 7.61 -2.54 -4.94
N ALA A 283 7.10 -1.83 -5.97
CA ALA A 283 7.89 -1.24 -7.05
C ALA A 283 9.12 -0.41 -6.61
N GLY A 284 9.07 0.18 -5.42
CA GLY A 284 10.15 1.00 -4.88
C GLY A 284 11.25 0.30 -4.12
N ASP A 285 10.91 -0.78 -3.43
CA ASP A 285 11.79 -1.45 -2.46
C ASP A 285 12.82 -2.38 -3.13
N HIS A 286 12.86 -2.46 -4.48
CA HIS A 286 13.68 -3.44 -5.22
C HIS A 286 14.73 -2.83 -6.15
N VAL A 287 14.63 -1.53 -6.41
CA VAL A 287 15.64 -0.77 -7.20
C VAL A 287 16.62 -0.07 -6.25
N SER A 288 16.27 0.00 -4.97
CA SER A 288 17.15 0.37 -3.87
C SER A 288 18.42 -0.47 -3.80
N ASP A 289 18.28 -1.78 -3.97
CA ASP A 289 19.38 -2.76 -3.91
C ASP A 289 20.43 -2.52 -5.01
N ILE A 290 20.03 -1.92 -6.15
CA ILE A 290 20.94 -1.60 -7.26
C ILE A 290 21.99 -0.53 -6.85
N THR A 291 21.75 0.21 -5.77
CA THR A 291 22.51 1.43 -5.41
C THR A 291 23.56 1.26 -4.32
N HIS A 292 23.52 0.16 -3.57
CA HIS A 292 24.55 -0.14 -2.59
C HIS A 292 25.82 -0.70 -3.23
N SER A 293 25.76 -1.06 -4.52
CA SER A 293 26.95 -1.28 -5.34
C SER A 293 27.54 0.04 -5.83
N LYS A 294 28.05 0.87 -4.91
CA LYS A 294 29.07 1.84 -5.32
C LYS A 294 30.24 1.04 -5.88
N GLY A 295 30.47 1.18 -7.18
CA GLY A 295 31.74 0.79 -7.77
C GLY A 295 32.81 1.69 -7.19
N ASP A 296 33.50 1.23 -6.15
CA ASP A 296 34.82 1.71 -5.78
C ASP A 296 35.64 0.54 -5.22
N ASP A 297 36.81 0.40 -5.85
CA ASP A 297 37.99 -0.40 -5.56
C ASP A 297 37.88 -1.87 -5.13
N GLN A 298 38.55 -2.69 -5.96
CA GLN A 298 39.02 -4.02 -5.64
C GLN A 298 39.95 -3.99 -4.42
N VAL A 299 39.39 -3.93 -3.22
CA VAL A 299 39.98 -4.62 -2.10
C VAL A 299 39.31 -5.98 -2.07
N ALA A 300 40.09 -7.05 -2.22
CA ALA A 300 39.61 -8.41 -2.03
C ALA A 300 39.12 -8.55 -0.57
N LEU A 301 37.87 -8.17 -0.32
CA LEU A 301 37.20 -8.41 0.94
C LEU A 301 37.12 -9.93 1.09
N THR A 302 37.66 -10.45 2.19
CA THR A 302 37.47 -11.86 2.55
C THR A 302 35.98 -12.15 2.65
N LYS A 303 35.56 -13.39 2.35
CA LYS A 303 34.15 -13.81 2.42
C LYS A 303 33.47 -13.39 3.74
N ASP A 304 34.23 -13.41 4.84
CA ASP A 304 33.77 -13.02 6.17
C ASP A 304 33.42 -11.53 6.28
N LYS A 305 34.18 -10.63 5.65
CA LYS A 305 33.89 -9.17 5.67
C LYS A 305 32.70 -8.80 4.78
N VAL A 306 32.50 -9.53 3.68
CA VAL A 306 31.32 -9.34 2.82
C VAL A 306 30.05 -9.80 3.57
N SER A 307 30.14 -10.95 4.27
CA SER A 307 29.04 -11.46 5.09
C SER A 307 28.67 -10.49 6.23
N SER A 308 29.65 -9.86 6.88
CA SER A 308 29.40 -8.93 7.98
C SER A 308 28.73 -7.64 7.53
N SER A 309 29.16 -7.07 6.39
CA SER A 309 28.52 -5.88 5.79
C SER A 309 27.07 -6.16 5.42
N LYS A 310 26.82 -7.25 4.67
CA LYS A 310 25.45 -7.62 4.27
C LYS A 310 24.54 -7.90 5.46
N THR A 311 25.08 -8.51 6.50
CA THR A 311 24.35 -8.75 7.74
C THR A 311 23.98 -7.44 8.43
N LYS A 312 24.89 -6.46 8.44
CA LYS A 312 24.59 -5.12 8.96
C LYS A 312 23.56 -4.38 8.12
N ASP A 313 23.71 -4.39 6.81
CA ASP A 313 22.75 -3.75 5.91
C ASP A 313 21.33 -4.33 6.10
N TYR A 314 21.22 -5.66 6.23
CA TYR A 314 19.96 -6.33 6.55
C TYR A 314 19.40 -5.86 7.91
N PHE A 315 20.24 -5.83 8.96
CA PHE A 315 19.84 -5.36 10.30
C PHE A 315 19.33 -3.92 10.27
N ASP A 316 20.04 -3.02 9.61
CA ASP A 316 19.68 -1.60 9.51
C ASP A 316 18.34 -1.44 8.80
N HIS A 317 18.10 -2.18 7.71
CA HIS A 317 16.80 -2.17 7.01
C HIS A 317 15.65 -2.72 7.87
N VAL A 318 15.86 -3.80 8.62
CA VAL A 318 14.82 -4.30 9.55
C VAL A 318 14.50 -3.23 10.60
N ASN A 319 15.52 -2.55 11.15
CA ASN A 319 15.32 -1.46 12.10
C ASN A 319 14.61 -0.26 11.50
N LEU A 320 14.88 0.09 10.23
CA LEU A 320 14.13 1.14 9.53
C LEU A 320 12.63 0.83 9.49
N TYR A 321 12.23 -0.43 9.25
CA TYR A 321 10.82 -0.84 9.27
C TYR A 321 10.24 -0.90 10.68
N ILE A 322 11.03 -1.29 11.68
CA ILE A 322 10.63 -1.22 13.09
C ILE A 322 10.36 0.25 13.50
N ASP A 323 11.26 1.17 13.14
CA ASP A 323 11.13 2.60 13.44
C ASP A 323 9.97 3.24 12.68
N SER A 324 9.72 2.80 11.45
CA SER A 324 8.54 3.16 10.67
C SER A 324 7.24 2.80 11.38
N ILE A 325 7.18 1.61 12.01
CA ILE A 325 6.03 1.22 12.84
C ILE A 325 5.93 2.08 14.11
N ARG A 326 7.04 2.34 14.81
CA ARG A 326 7.05 3.17 16.03
C ARG A 326 6.51 4.57 15.79
N ARG A 327 6.90 5.19 14.67
CA ARG A 327 6.51 6.55 14.31
C ARG A 327 5.09 6.63 13.77
N TYR A 328 4.51 5.53 13.31
CA TYR A 328 3.18 5.53 12.72
C TYR A 328 2.06 5.73 13.74
N SER A 329 1.42 6.90 13.65
CA SER A 329 0.25 7.25 14.45
C SER A 329 -1.05 6.84 13.75
N ALA A 330 -1.38 5.54 13.84
CA ALA A 330 -2.64 5.04 13.29
C ALA A 330 -3.87 5.64 14.00
N GLN A 331 -4.81 6.14 13.20
CA GLN A 331 -6.08 6.67 13.72
C GLN A 331 -7.06 5.56 14.11
N THR A 332 -6.98 4.40 13.46
CA THR A 332 -7.79 3.22 13.77
C THR A 332 -6.92 2.00 14.04
N THR A 333 -7.48 1.04 14.76
CA THR A 333 -6.84 -0.27 14.96
C THR A 333 -6.64 -1.00 13.63
N GLY A 334 -7.61 -0.91 12.71
CA GLY A 334 -7.50 -1.45 11.36
C GLY A 334 -6.32 -0.88 10.57
N ALA A 335 -6.13 0.44 10.59
CA ALA A 335 -4.99 1.10 9.96
C ALA A 335 -3.65 0.64 10.53
N ARG A 336 -3.58 0.42 11.85
CA ARG A 336 -2.39 -0.14 12.51
C ARG A 336 -2.10 -1.57 12.07
N ALA A 337 -3.12 -2.42 12.05
CA ALA A 337 -2.99 -3.80 11.58
C ALA A 337 -2.49 -3.85 10.12
N GLN A 338 -3.02 -2.98 9.26
CA GLN A 338 -2.57 -2.89 7.87
C GLN A 338 -1.13 -2.40 7.76
N TRP A 339 -0.74 -1.38 8.52
CA TRP A 339 0.63 -0.88 8.54
C TRP A 339 1.63 -1.94 9.01
N ASN A 340 1.28 -2.71 10.03
CA ASN A 340 2.09 -3.83 10.51
C ASN A 340 2.23 -4.92 9.44
N ASN A 341 1.13 -5.27 8.75
CA ASN A 341 1.17 -6.20 7.62
C ASN A 341 2.05 -5.69 6.47
N ILE A 342 1.97 -4.40 6.12
CA ILE A 342 2.80 -3.80 5.08
C ILE A 342 4.28 -3.96 5.43
N ASN A 343 4.70 -3.53 6.62
CA ASN A 343 6.11 -3.58 7.03
C ASN A 343 6.61 -5.02 7.20
N ALA A 344 5.78 -5.93 7.72
CA ALA A 344 6.14 -7.35 7.78
C ALA A 344 6.41 -7.95 6.39
N ARG A 345 5.57 -7.61 5.40
CA ARG A 345 5.77 -8.04 4.00
C ARG A 345 7.07 -7.48 3.41
N LYS A 346 7.45 -6.26 3.77
CA LYS A 346 8.71 -5.66 3.33
C LYS A 346 9.90 -6.44 3.88
N ILE A 347 9.89 -6.77 5.16
CA ILE A 347 10.92 -7.62 5.79
C ILE A 347 10.98 -9.00 5.12
N ASP A 348 9.82 -9.66 4.95
CA ASP A 348 9.73 -10.98 4.30
C ASP A 348 10.23 -10.97 2.83
N ALA A 349 10.31 -9.80 2.18
CA ALA A 349 10.75 -9.64 0.80
C ALA A 349 12.24 -9.28 0.65
N MET A 350 12.96 -9.06 1.76
CA MET A 350 14.38 -8.70 1.73
C MET A 350 15.26 -9.86 1.25
N SER A 351 16.40 -9.54 0.63
CA SER A 351 17.40 -10.56 0.28
C SER A 351 18.03 -11.15 1.54
N VAL A 352 18.08 -12.48 1.60
CA VAL A 352 18.74 -13.25 2.68
C VAL A 352 20.13 -13.76 2.25
N LEU A 353 20.56 -13.49 1.02
CA LEU A 353 21.78 -14.09 0.49
C LEU A 353 23.02 -13.46 1.15
N GLY A 354 23.85 -14.31 1.79
CA GLY A 354 25.06 -13.85 2.46
C GLY A 354 24.80 -13.11 3.78
N VAL A 355 23.57 -13.19 4.30
CA VAL A 355 23.20 -12.69 5.63
C VAL A 355 23.39 -13.82 6.66
N ASP A 356 23.84 -13.45 7.86
CA ASP A 356 23.97 -14.39 8.98
C ASP A 356 22.65 -15.13 9.27
N PRO A 357 22.63 -16.46 9.44
CA PRO A 357 21.43 -17.21 9.77
C PRO A 357 20.67 -16.71 11.01
N ASP A 358 21.39 -16.25 12.04
CA ASP A 358 20.77 -15.72 13.26
C ASP A 358 20.08 -14.37 12.98
N MET A 359 20.63 -13.56 12.07
CA MET A 359 20.04 -12.31 11.61
C MET A 359 18.80 -12.54 10.72
N ILE A 360 18.84 -13.56 9.86
CA ILE A 360 17.67 -13.98 9.07
C ILE A 360 16.54 -14.42 10.01
N GLN A 361 16.86 -15.24 11.01
CA GLN A 361 15.89 -15.71 12.01
C GLN A 361 15.30 -14.54 12.80
N TYR A 362 16.12 -13.55 13.17
CA TYR A 362 15.64 -12.31 13.78
C TYR A 362 14.62 -11.59 12.88
N GLY A 363 14.96 -11.29 11.63
CA GLY A 363 14.06 -10.60 10.71
C GLY A 363 12.76 -11.36 10.50
N SER A 364 12.83 -12.70 10.34
CA SER A 364 11.63 -13.55 10.24
C SER A 364 10.78 -13.52 11.51
N THR A 365 11.40 -13.44 12.68
CA THR A 365 10.69 -13.37 13.97
C THR A 365 9.99 -12.03 14.14
N VAL A 366 10.67 -10.93 13.80
CA VAL A 366 10.11 -9.57 13.81
C VAL A 366 8.91 -9.47 12.86
N ALA A 367 9.04 -9.95 11.62
CA ALA A 367 7.94 -9.97 10.66
C ALA A 367 6.75 -10.82 11.15
N ALA A 368 7.02 -11.98 11.77
CA ALA A 368 5.98 -12.83 12.36
C ALA A 368 5.26 -12.13 13.53
N MET A 369 5.98 -11.43 14.41
CA MET A 369 5.38 -10.64 15.50
C MET A 369 4.44 -9.56 14.95
N MET A 370 4.86 -8.82 13.92
CA MET A 370 4.03 -7.81 13.26
C MET A 370 2.75 -8.39 12.63
N ARG A 371 2.86 -9.53 11.93
CA ARG A 371 1.68 -10.23 11.37
C ARG A 371 0.75 -10.75 12.46
N ASN A 372 1.29 -11.30 13.53
CA ASN A 372 0.49 -11.81 14.65
C ASN A 372 -0.26 -10.69 15.37
N ASP A 373 0.36 -9.53 15.57
CA ASP A 373 -0.32 -8.35 16.12
C ASP A 373 -1.45 -7.87 15.20
N ALA A 374 -1.20 -7.79 13.88
CA ALA A 374 -2.23 -7.44 12.91
C ALA A 374 -3.43 -8.40 12.95
N LEU A 375 -3.19 -9.71 13.03
CA LEU A 375 -4.25 -10.73 13.17
C LEU A 375 -4.99 -10.59 14.50
N ALA A 376 -4.27 -10.35 15.60
CA ALA A 376 -4.88 -10.16 16.92
C ALA A 376 -5.79 -8.93 16.92
N ILE A 377 -5.36 -7.82 16.31
CA ILE A 377 -6.17 -6.62 16.12
C ILE A 377 -7.42 -6.91 15.29
N GLN A 378 -7.30 -7.65 14.19
CA GLN A 378 -8.45 -8.04 13.37
C GLN A 378 -9.46 -8.87 14.18
N GLN A 379 -8.98 -9.84 14.97
CA GLN A 379 -9.84 -10.64 15.85
C GLN A 379 -10.52 -9.79 16.93
N ILE A 380 -9.82 -8.81 17.51
CA ILE A 380 -10.39 -7.85 18.47
C ILE A 380 -11.52 -7.05 17.80
N ASN A 381 -11.31 -6.56 16.58
CA ASN A 381 -12.32 -5.82 15.84
C ASN A 381 -13.54 -6.69 15.49
N ILE A 382 -13.34 -7.96 15.10
CA ILE A 382 -14.42 -8.92 14.84
C ILE A 382 -15.23 -9.16 16.12
N LYS A 383 -14.56 -9.42 17.25
CA LYS A 383 -15.23 -9.61 18.56
C LYS A 383 -16.00 -8.36 18.97
N ALA A 384 -15.44 -7.17 18.77
CA ALA A 384 -16.15 -5.92 19.03
C ALA A 384 -17.41 -5.80 18.16
N GLY A 385 -17.33 -6.16 16.87
CA GLY A 385 -18.48 -6.20 15.97
C GLY A 385 -19.56 -7.18 16.42
N GLN A 386 -19.18 -8.41 16.80
CA GLN A 386 -20.10 -9.42 17.35
C GLN A 386 -20.80 -8.94 18.63
N THR A 387 -20.04 -8.33 19.54
CA THR A 387 -20.59 -7.75 20.77
C THR A 387 -21.61 -6.67 20.46
N LYS A 388 -21.31 -5.74 19.54
CA LYS A 388 -22.27 -4.70 19.14
C LYS A 388 -23.54 -5.31 18.53
N ALA A 389 -23.40 -6.28 17.63
CA ALA A 389 -24.55 -6.96 17.03
C ALA A 389 -25.43 -7.66 18.08
N SER A 390 -24.82 -8.33 19.07
CA SER A 390 -25.56 -8.95 20.17
C SER A 390 -26.26 -7.93 21.07
N GLN A 391 -25.63 -6.77 21.32
CA GLN A 391 -26.22 -5.67 22.07
C GLN A 391 -27.43 -5.09 21.31
N SER A 392 -27.38 -5.03 19.97
CA SER A 392 -28.49 -4.55 19.13
C SER A 392 -29.67 -5.54 19.08
N LEU A 393 -29.43 -6.85 19.21
CA LEU A 393 -30.47 -7.88 19.19
C LEU A 393 -31.28 -7.97 20.49
N ASN A 394 -30.70 -7.59 21.63
CA ASN A 394 -31.35 -7.61 22.95
C ASN A 394 -32.50 -6.58 23.14
N GLN A 395 -32.96 -5.93 22.07
CA GLN A 395 -34.13 -5.03 22.07
C GLN A 395 -35.41 -5.63 21.45
N GLY A 396 -35.37 -6.82 20.87
CA GLY A 396 -36.60 -7.53 20.50
C GLY A 396 -37.15 -8.29 21.72
N PHE A 397 -38.38 -8.00 22.15
CA PHE A 397 -39.11 -8.61 23.28
C PHE A 397 -38.92 -7.97 24.67
N GLN A 398 -39.32 -6.70 24.79
CA GLN A 398 -39.83 -6.21 26.08
C GLN A 398 -41.37 -6.31 26.03
N TYR A 399 -41.91 -7.32 26.71
CA TYR A 399 -43.35 -7.49 26.94
C TYR A 399 -43.85 -6.26 27.69
N ASP A 400 -44.84 -5.58 27.11
CA ASP A 400 -45.49 -4.40 27.68
C ASP A 400 -46.30 -4.82 28.91
N SER A 401 -45.63 -4.88 30.07
CA SER A 401 -46.23 -5.14 31.36
C SER A 401 -46.73 -3.81 31.91
N TYR A 402 -48.04 -3.61 31.81
CA TYR A 402 -48.78 -2.46 32.34
C TYR A 402 -48.32 -2.10 33.76
N GLY A 403 -47.74 -0.89 33.90
CA GLY A 403 -47.68 -0.19 35.18
C GLY A 403 -46.29 0.07 35.74
N ASN A 404 -45.49 0.93 35.09
CA ASN A 404 -44.69 1.91 35.81
C ASN A 404 -44.14 2.97 34.85
N VAL A 405 -44.46 4.24 35.10
CA VAL A 405 -43.91 5.40 34.39
C VAL A 405 -42.50 5.64 34.94
N GLY A 406 -41.54 4.88 34.44
CA GLY A 406 -40.11 5.12 34.61
C GLY A 406 -39.54 5.68 33.32
N TYR A 407 -39.00 6.90 33.36
CA TYR A 407 -38.16 7.48 32.30
C TYR A 407 -36.90 6.62 32.10
N TYR A 408 -37.01 5.51 31.36
CA TYR A 408 -35.86 4.70 30.97
C TYR A 408 -35.29 5.24 29.67
N ASN A 409 -34.17 5.95 29.82
CA ASN A 409 -33.37 6.54 28.75
C ASN A 409 -33.00 5.52 27.67
N SER A 410 -33.51 5.72 26.46
CA SER A 410 -33.07 5.05 25.22
C SER A 410 -31.63 5.43 24.78
N TYR A 411 -30.85 6.10 25.65
CA TYR A 411 -29.47 6.57 25.42
C TYR A 411 -28.38 5.50 25.69
N ASN A 412 -28.74 4.25 26.01
CA ASN A 412 -27.76 3.24 26.47
C ASN A 412 -26.89 2.62 25.35
N ASN A 413 -27.41 2.52 24.11
CA ASN A 413 -26.72 1.76 23.05
C ASN A 413 -25.49 2.48 22.48
N VAL A 414 -25.56 3.80 22.28
CA VAL A 414 -24.43 4.58 21.77
C VAL A 414 -23.28 4.58 22.77
N ASN A 415 -23.59 4.66 24.06
CA ASN A 415 -22.60 4.61 25.14
C ASN A 415 -21.96 3.22 25.27
N GLN A 416 -22.74 2.14 25.14
CA GLN A 416 -22.22 0.77 25.14
C GLN A 416 -21.35 0.46 23.91
N HIS A 417 -21.73 0.91 22.71
CA HIS A 417 -20.91 0.75 21.52
C HIS A 417 -19.60 1.55 21.61
N ARG A 418 -19.65 2.78 22.14
CA ARG A 418 -18.45 3.60 22.41
C ARG A 418 -17.53 2.94 23.43
N ALA A 419 -18.08 2.34 24.49
CA ALA A 419 -17.32 1.60 25.48
C ALA A 419 -16.66 0.34 24.87
N THR A 420 -17.41 -0.40 24.05
CA THR A 420 -16.89 -1.57 23.31
C THR A 420 -15.76 -1.17 22.36
N ASP A 421 -15.91 -0.06 21.64
CA ASP A 421 -14.87 0.50 20.77
C ASP A 421 -13.64 0.98 21.54
N ALA A 422 -13.84 1.62 22.70
CA ALA A 422 -12.74 2.05 23.56
C ALA A 422 -11.96 0.86 24.12
N GLN A 423 -12.65 -0.21 24.54
CA GLN A 423 -12.01 -1.44 25.03
C GLN A 423 -11.25 -2.16 23.91
N ALA A 424 -11.84 -2.27 22.72
CA ALA A 424 -11.17 -2.85 21.56
C ALA A 424 -9.89 -2.09 21.20
N ARG A 425 -9.94 -0.74 21.22
CA ARG A 425 -8.75 0.09 21.04
C ARG A 425 -7.71 -0.14 22.14
N GLY A 426 -8.13 -0.15 23.40
CA GLY A 426 -7.23 -0.38 24.55
C GLY A 426 -6.47 -1.71 24.43
N ASN A 427 -7.18 -2.80 24.13
CA ASN A 427 -6.57 -4.11 23.94
C ASN A 427 -5.62 -4.15 22.74
N ALA A 428 -6.01 -3.56 21.61
CA ALA A 428 -5.15 -3.46 20.43
C ALA A 428 -3.86 -2.67 20.73
N TYR A 429 -3.95 -1.58 21.50
CA TYR A 429 -2.77 -0.82 21.92
C TYR A 429 -1.88 -1.59 22.91
N SER A 430 -2.46 -2.40 23.80
CA SER A 430 -1.69 -3.28 24.70
C SER A 430 -0.86 -4.29 23.90
N ASN A 431 -1.51 -5.03 23.00
CA ASN A 431 -0.84 -6.02 22.15
C ASN A 431 0.29 -5.38 21.32
N TYR A 432 0.02 -4.21 20.75
CA TYR A 432 1.02 -3.45 20.00
C TYR A 432 2.24 -3.06 20.85
N ARG A 433 2.02 -2.62 22.10
CA ARG A 433 3.11 -2.25 23.03
C ARG A 433 3.90 -3.48 23.47
N GLU A 434 3.22 -4.60 23.72
CA GLU A 434 3.86 -5.88 24.05
C GLU A 434 4.72 -6.37 22.88
N MET A 435 4.21 -6.30 21.65
CA MET A 435 4.96 -6.62 20.44
C MET A 435 6.22 -5.75 20.32
N LEU A 436 6.11 -4.43 20.47
CA LEU A 436 7.26 -3.54 20.41
C LEU A 436 8.30 -3.85 21.50
N SER A 437 7.86 -4.09 22.74
CA SER A 437 8.76 -4.44 23.83
C SER A 437 9.49 -5.76 23.59
N ALA A 438 8.83 -6.76 22.99
CA ALA A 438 9.46 -8.01 22.61
C ALA A 438 10.49 -7.81 21.48
N ILE A 439 10.16 -6.98 20.49
CA ILE A 439 11.10 -6.59 19.43
C ILE A 439 12.31 -5.85 20.01
N ASP A 440 12.12 -4.92 20.95
CA ASP A 440 13.22 -4.19 21.61
C ASP A 440 14.21 -5.14 22.30
N GLN A 441 13.70 -6.08 23.08
CA GLN A 441 14.52 -7.07 23.76
C GLN A 441 15.30 -7.94 22.76
N LEU A 442 14.61 -8.46 21.75
CA LEU A 442 15.20 -9.30 20.71
C LEU A 442 16.29 -8.54 19.93
N THR A 443 16.05 -7.26 19.62
CA THR A 443 16.97 -6.40 18.89
C THR A 443 18.22 -6.11 19.70
N ALA A 444 18.07 -5.81 21.00
CA ALA A 444 19.19 -5.55 21.89
C ALA A 444 20.08 -6.80 22.08
N ASP A 445 19.46 -7.97 22.28
CA ASP A 445 20.18 -9.23 22.44
C ASP A 445 20.94 -9.61 21.16
N LEU A 446 20.29 -9.48 19.99
CA LEU A 446 20.94 -9.78 18.72
C LEU A 446 22.06 -8.80 18.40
N ARG A 447 21.86 -7.49 18.59
CA ARG A 447 22.90 -6.47 18.38
C ARG A 447 24.16 -6.83 19.14
N LYS A 448 24.03 -7.17 20.44
CA LYS A 448 25.16 -7.59 21.26
C LYS A 448 25.86 -8.83 20.69
N THR A 449 25.10 -9.86 20.32
CA THR A 449 25.64 -11.09 19.73
C THR A 449 26.38 -10.81 18.41
N MET A 450 25.81 -9.99 17.52
CA MET A 450 26.40 -9.67 16.22
C MET A 450 27.63 -8.78 16.35
N THR A 451 27.60 -7.78 17.22
CA THR A 451 28.78 -6.94 17.51
C THR A 451 29.92 -7.77 18.06
N GLN A 452 29.65 -8.76 18.92
CA GLN A 452 30.66 -9.70 19.39
C GLN A 452 31.16 -10.63 18.29
N LYS A 453 30.27 -11.16 17.45
CA LYS A 453 30.59 -12.12 16.38
C LYS A 453 31.43 -11.49 15.27
N TYR A 454 31.12 -10.25 14.88
CA TYR A 454 31.73 -9.56 13.74
C TYR A 454 32.70 -8.45 14.13
N ASN A 455 32.80 -8.10 15.42
CA ASN A 455 33.64 -7.01 15.91
C ASN A 455 33.38 -5.66 15.20
N MET A 456 32.11 -5.38 14.94
CA MET A 456 31.62 -4.14 14.33
C MET A 456 30.32 -3.69 15.00
N ASP A 457 30.04 -2.40 15.01
CA ASP A 457 28.82 -1.88 15.62
C ASP A 457 27.60 -2.21 14.76
N PHE A 458 26.56 -2.77 15.38
CA PHE A 458 25.34 -3.20 14.71
C PHE A 458 24.21 -2.24 14.98
#